data_AF-A0A7X6L798-F1
#
_entry.id   AF-A0A7X6L798-F1
#
_cell.length_a   1.000
_cell.length_b   1.000
_cell.length_c   1.000
_cell.angle_alpha   90.00
_cell.angle_beta   90.00
_cell.angle_gamma   90.00
#
_symmetry.space_group_name_H-M   'P 1'
#
loop_
_entity.id
_entity.type
_entity.pdbx_description
1 polymer ?
#
loop_
_entity_poly.entity_id
_entity_poly.type
_entity_poly.pdbx_seq_one_letter_code
_entity_poly.pdbx_strand_id
1 'polypeptide(L)'
;MGHTPLSVCHFYRQVCDLPAEVHPPHLGRITLRAGRVCGVMMPAFIGSDVKTWIHQHGQQAGPVLTHPRSQRWTFLTSPDLPEDIRLFAEMSRFGVSILRAGEIALPGPGQRPGLFRAWVQPPRDAYRPPGRVVVEAIRGCAAKRARQRRAVAHA
;
A
#
# COMPACT_ATOMS: atom_id res chain seq x y z
N MET A 1 -29.25 -3.47 -0.75
CA MET A 1 -28.81 -3.01 -2.08
C MET A 1 -27.32 -3.32 -2.23
N GLY A 2 -26.94 -4.24 -3.12
CA GLY A 2 -25.56 -4.71 -3.23
C GLY A 2 -24.68 -3.74 -4.02
N HIS A 3 -23.49 -3.44 -3.52
CA HIS A 3 -22.49 -2.68 -4.27
C HIS A 3 -22.10 -3.45 -5.55
N THR A 4 -22.30 -2.87 -6.73
CA THR A 4 -21.82 -3.42 -8.01
C THR A 4 -20.36 -3.00 -8.25
N PRO A 5 -19.57 -3.74 -9.06
CA PRO A 5 -18.21 -3.33 -9.41
C PRO A 5 -18.13 -1.90 -9.97
N LEU A 6 -19.13 -1.50 -10.76
CA LEU A 6 -19.23 -0.13 -11.30
C LEU A 6 -19.44 0.91 -10.19
N SER A 7 -20.33 0.64 -9.23
CA SER A 7 -20.57 1.56 -8.10
C SER A 7 -19.33 1.73 -7.21
N VAL A 8 -18.56 0.66 -6.96
CA VAL A 8 -17.32 0.71 -6.18
C VAL A 8 -16.21 1.43 -6.96
N CYS A 9 -16.10 1.17 -8.26
CA CYS A 9 -15.17 1.89 -9.13
C CYS A 9 -15.49 3.40 -9.17
N HIS A 10 -16.77 3.76 -9.25
CA HIS A 10 -17.22 5.14 -9.18
C HIS A 10 -16.81 5.81 -7.86
N PHE A 11 -17.01 5.14 -6.72
CA PHE A 11 -16.54 5.63 -5.41
C PHE A 11 -15.03 5.87 -5.41
N TYR A 12 -14.23 4.90 -5.85
CA TYR A 12 -12.77 5.05 -5.90
C TYR A 12 -12.34 6.23 -6.77
N ARG A 13 -12.98 6.44 -7.93
CA ARG A 13 -12.66 7.56 -8.83
C ARG A 13 -13.07 8.92 -8.28
N GLN A 14 -14.33 9.04 -7.87
CA GLN A 14 -14.95 10.34 -7.59
C GLN A 14 -14.71 10.81 -6.14
N VAL A 15 -14.60 9.89 -5.20
CA VAL A 15 -14.41 10.22 -3.78
C VAL A 15 -12.95 10.06 -3.37
N CYS A 16 -12.29 9.00 -3.83
CA CYS A 16 -10.93 8.67 -3.39
C CYS A 16 -9.82 9.17 -4.33
N ASP A 17 -10.17 9.81 -5.44
CA ASP A 17 -9.23 10.20 -6.51
C ASP A 17 -8.25 9.06 -6.89
N LEU A 18 -8.73 7.81 -6.86
CA LEU A 18 -7.99 6.67 -7.37
C LEU A 18 -8.39 6.50 -8.84
N PRO A 19 -7.43 6.43 -9.79
CA PRO A 19 -7.72 6.24 -11.21
C PRO A 19 -8.13 4.79 -11.48
N ALA A 20 -9.26 4.39 -10.91
CA ALA A 20 -9.78 3.04 -10.94
C ALA A 20 -10.53 2.78 -12.25
N GLU A 21 -10.40 1.57 -12.76
CA GLU A 21 -11.08 1.09 -13.96
C GLU A 21 -11.67 -0.29 -13.69
N VAL A 22 -12.81 -0.59 -14.31
CA VAL A 22 -13.36 -1.94 -14.36
C VAL A 22 -12.92 -2.56 -15.67
N HIS A 23 -12.27 -3.72 -15.65
CA HIS A 23 -11.91 -4.43 -16.89
C HIS A 23 -13.13 -5.15 -17.49
N PRO A 24 -13.59 -4.79 -18.69
CA PRO A 24 -14.54 -5.59 -19.47
C PRO A 24 -13.79 -6.74 -20.18
N PRO A 25 -14.44 -7.86 -20.53
CA PRO A 25 -15.82 -8.25 -20.23
C PRO A 25 -15.97 -9.17 -19.00
N HIS A 26 -14.87 -9.65 -18.39
CA HIS A 26 -14.93 -10.99 -17.78
C HIS A 26 -14.91 -11.16 -16.26
N LEU A 27 -14.76 -10.15 -15.38
CA LEU A 27 -14.78 -10.46 -13.93
C LEU A 27 -15.19 -9.32 -12.98
N GLY A 28 -15.61 -8.16 -13.49
CA GLY A 28 -15.88 -7.01 -12.61
C GLY A 28 -14.67 -6.62 -11.75
N ARG A 29 -13.45 -6.98 -12.19
CA ARG A 29 -12.22 -6.68 -11.46
C ARG A 29 -11.94 -5.20 -11.59
N ILE A 30 -11.76 -4.56 -10.44
CA ILE A 30 -11.36 -3.17 -10.35
C ILE A 30 -9.84 -3.12 -10.24
N THR A 31 -9.19 -2.33 -11.07
CA THR A 31 -7.74 -2.08 -11.02
C THR A 31 -7.50 -0.58 -11.03
N LEU A 32 -6.30 -0.15 -10.66
CA LEU A 32 -5.78 1.16 -11.03
C LEU A 32 -4.44 0.98 -11.72
N ARG A 33 -4.10 1.87 -12.64
CA ARG A 33 -2.77 1.93 -13.24
C ARG A 33 -1.86 2.78 -12.36
N ALA A 34 -0.72 2.22 -11.95
CA ALA A 34 0.32 2.95 -11.25
C ALA A 34 0.92 4.03 -12.18
N GLY A 35 1.35 5.14 -11.58
CA GLY A 35 1.82 6.34 -12.28
C GLY A 35 1.27 7.59 -11.62
N ARG A 36 -0.06 7.79 -11.67
CA ARG A 36 -0.75 8.83 -10.86
C ARG A 36 -0.84 8.47 -9.38
N VAL A 37 -0.71 7.17 -9.06
CA VAL A 37 -0.59 6.61 -7.72
C VAL A 37 0.64 5.73 -7.69
N CYS A 38 1.43 5.80 -6.61
CA CYS A 38 2.59 4.95 -6.40
C CYS A 38 2.28 3.90 -5.32
N GLY A 39 2.61 2.64 -5.58
CA GLY A 39 2.45 1.56 -4.60
C GLY A 39 3.77 1.26 -3.89
N VAL A 40 3.80 1.32 -2.55
CA VAL A 40 4.96 0.83 -1.78
C VAL A 40 4.60 -0.53 -1.17
N MET A 41 5.09 -1.60 -1.78
CA MET A 41 4.77 -2.97 -1.41
C MET A 41 5.85 -3.60 -0.53
N MET A 42 5.46 -4.22 0.57
CA MET A 42 6.37 -4.79 1.57
C MET A 42 5.78 -6.06 2.22
N PRO A 43 6.59 -6.89 2.90
CA PRO A 43 6.07 -7.96 3.76
C PRO A 43 5.07 -7.42 4.79
N ALA A 44 4.01 -8.17 5.08
CA ALA A 44 2.90 -7.73 5.94
C ALA A 44 3.36 -7.32 7.34
N PHE A 45 4.34 -8.02 7.93
CA PHE A 45 4.89 -7.66 9.25
C PHE A 45 5.58 -6.29 9.23
N ILE A 46 6.33 -5.97 8.17
CA ILE A 46 6.91 -4.63 7.98
C ILE A 46 5.80 -3.61 7.77
N GLY A 47 4.76 -3.94 6.98
CA GLY A 47 3.62 -3.06 6.75
C GLY A 47 2.87 -2.71 8.03
N SER A 48 2.69 -3.67 8.95
CA SER A 48 2.07 -3.44 10.25
C SER A 48 2.90 -2.48 11.11
N ASP A 49 4.22 -2.69 11.17
CA ASP A 49 5.13 -1.81 11.90
C ASP A 49 5.14 -0.39 11.32
N VAL A 50 5.19 -0.27 9.99
CA VAL A 50 5.17 1.01 9.27
C VAL A 50 3.88 1.77 9.53
N LYS A 51 2.72 1.12 9.42
CA LYS A 51 1.42 1.73 9.72
C LYS A 51 1.40 2.27 11.15
N THR A 52 1.86 1.46 12.11
CA THR A 52 1.94 1.84 13.52
C THR A 52 2.89 3.03 13.74
N TRP A 53 4.07 3.00 13.11
CA TRP A 53 5.05 4.08 13.20
C TRP A 53 4.47 5.41 12.66
N ILE A 54 3.82 5.38 11.50
CA ILE A 54 3.19 6.56 10.89
C ILE A 54 2.17 7.19 11.84
N HIS A 55 1.30 6.37 12.44
CA HIS A 55 0.33 6.85 13.43
C HIS A 55 0.98 7.43 14.68
N GLN A 56 2.04 6.80 15.20
CA GLN A 56 2.78 7.30 16.36
C GLN A 56 3.48 8.64 16.10
N HIS A 57 3.74 8.97 14.84
CA HIS A 57 4.33 10.26 14.44
C HIS A 57 3.26 11.27 13.97
N GLY A 58 1.99 11.05 14.34
CA GLY A 58 0.90 11.99 14.07
C GLY A 58 0.47 12.09 12.61
N GLN A 59 0.90 11.14 11.77
CA GLN A 59 0.59 11.10 10.34
C GLN A 59 -0.49 10.05 10.03
N GLN A 60 -1.15 10.18 8.88
CA GLN A 60 -2.10 9.20 8.39
C GLN A 60 -1.46 8.28 7.35
N ALA A 61 -1.62 6.96 7.52
CA ALA A 61 -1.09 5.94 6.61
C ALA A 61 -1.80 5.89 5.23
N GLY A 62 -2.98 6.51 5.10
CA GLY A 62 -3.78 6.45 3.88
C GLY A 62 -4.25 5.03 3.51
N PRO A 63 -4.55 4.78 2.22
CA PRO A 63 -5.08 3.49 1.78
C PRO A 63 -4.00 2.40 1.78
N VAL A 64 -4.28 1.27 2.42
CA VAL A 64 -3.37 0.12 2.54
C VAL A 64 -4.06 -1.16 2.13
N LEU A 65 -3.50 -1.85 1.14
CA LEU A 65 -3.94 -3.15 0.65
C LEU A 65 -3.20 -4.29 1.35
N THR A 66 -3.89 -5.40 1.60
CA THR A 66 -3.26 -6.70 1.88
C THR A 66 -3.31 -7.59 0.64
N HIS A 67 -2.26 -8.38 0.45
CA HIS A 67 -2.12 -9.44 -0.56
C HIS A 67 -2.01 -10.79 0.18
N PRO A 68 -3.13 -11.47 0.49
CA PRO A 68 -3.11 -12.64 1.37
C PRO A 68 -2.17 -13.76 0.89
N ARG A 69 -2.18 -14.05 -0.42
CA ARG A 69 -1.37 -15.14 -1.02
C ARG A 69 0.14 -14.93 -0.92
N SER A 70 0.60 -13.68 -0.96
CA SER A 70 2.03 -13.37 -0.87
C SER A 70 2.45 -12.84 0.50
N GLN A 71 1.51 -12.69 1.44
CA GLN A 71 1.73 -12.09 2.75
C GLN A 71 2.41 -10.71 2.67
N ARG A 72 1.97 -9.89 1.70
CA ARG A 72 2.48 -8.54 1.49
C ARG A 72 1.39 -7.51 1.72
N TRP A 73 1.77 -6.31 2.11
CA TRP A 73 0.91 -5.13 2.09
C TRP A 73 1.40 -4.13 1.04
N THR A 74 0.51 -3.32 0.49
CA THR A 74 0.86 -2.16 -0.36
C THR A 74 0.21 -0.91 0.17
N PHE A 75 1.03 0.09 0.47
CA PHE A 75 0.59 1.45 0.74
C PHE A 75 0.38 2.17 -0.59
N LEU A 76 -0.78 2.80 -0.77
CA LEU A 76 -1.03 3.69 -1.90
C LEU A 76 -0.60 5.11 -1.51
N THR A 77 0.37 5.63 -2.23
CA THR A 77 1.06 6.89 -1.94
C THR A 77 0.92 7.86 -3.11
N SER A 78 1.18 9.13 -2.85
CA SER A 78 1.41 10.10 -3.93
C SER A 78 2.63 9.70 -4.77
N PRO A 79 2.67 10.01 -6.07
CA PRO A 79 3.77 9.63 -6.95
C PRO A 79 4.98 10.58 -6.83
N ASP A 80 5.39 10.93 -5.60
CA ASP A 80 6.39 11.97 -5.30
C ASP A 80 7.79 11.42 -5.01
N LEU A 81 7.96 10.10 -4.93
CA LEU A 81 9.28 9.51 -4.68
C LEU A 81 10.21 9.70 -5.90
N PRO A 82 11.49 10.02 -5.72
CA PRO A 82 12.43 10.19 -6.81
C PRO A 82 12.74 8.87 -7.53
N GLU A 83 13.05 8.95 -8.82
CA GLU A 83 13.59 7.84 -9.60
C GLU A 83 15.09 7.67 -9.34
N ASP A 84 15.43 7.25 -8.12
CA ASP A 84 16.80 7.06 -7.67
C ASP A 84 17.09 5.58 -7.39
N ILE A 85 18.05 5.01 -8.14
CA ILE A 85 18.50 3.63 -7.97
C ILE A 85 18.96 3.33 -6.54
N ARG A 86 19.51 4.32 -5.82
CA ARG A 86 19.93 4.17 -4.42
C ARG A 86 18.73 3.95 -3.50
N LEU A 87 17.64 4.67 -3.72
CA LEU A 87 16.39 4.47 -2.98
C LEU A 87 15.81 3.08 -3.27
N PHE A 88 15.78 2.65 -4.53
CA PHE A 88 15.30 1.31 -4.88
C PHE A 88 16.15 0.21 -4.25
N ALA A 89 17.48 0.33 -4.31
CA ALA A 89 18.39 -0.62 -3.69
C ALA A 89 18.21 -0.68 -2.17
N GLU A 90 18.09 0.47 -1.51
CA GLU A 90 17.82 0.55 -0.08
C GLU A 90 16.51 -0.16 0.30
N MET A 91 15.41 0.15 -0.39
CA MET A 91 14.11 -0.46 -0.12
C MET A 91 14.12 -1.97 -0.38
N SER A 92 14.79 -2.40 -1.45
CA SER A 92 14.93 -3.81 -1.80
C SER A 92 15.63 -4.63 -0.70
N ARG A 93 16.60 -4.04 0.03
CA ARG A 93 17.25 -4.70 1.19
C ARG A 93 16.28 -5.02 2.33
N PHE A 94 15.15 -4.32 2.42
CA PHE A 94 14.08 -4.61 3.37
C PHE A 94 12.97 -5.49 2.76
N GLY A 95 13.19 -6.03 1.56
CA GLY A 95 12.18 -6.74 0.79
C GLY A 95 11.04 -5.83 0.34
N VAL A 96 11.26 -4.51 0.22
CA VAL A 96 10.26 -3.52 -0.21
C VAL A 96 10.44 -3.23 -1.70
N SER A 97 9.32 -3.11 -2.43
CA SER A 97 9.27 -2.78 -3.84
C SER A 97 8.43 -1.53 -4.06
N ILE A 98 8.93 -0.60 -4.88
CA ILE A 98 8.20 0.62 -5.27
C ILE A 98 7.59 0.39 -6.65
N LEU A 99 6.27 0.39 -6.72
CA LEU A 99 5.45 0.16 -7.91
C LEU A 99 5.05 1.49 -8.54
N ARG A 100 5.72 1.88 -9.61
CA ARG A 100 5.48 3.14 -10.34
C ARG A 100 4.74 2.95 -11.66
N ALA A 101 4.69 1.73 -12.16
CA ALA A 101 4.02 1.36 -13.39
C ALA A 101 3.31 0.00 -13.22
N GLY A 102 2.46 -0.34 -14.18
CA GLY A 102 1.65 -1.56 -14.15
C GLY A 102 0.31 -1.38 -13.44
N GLU A 103 -0.37 -2.48 -13.18
CA GLU A 103 -1.72 -2.49 -12.61
C GLU A 103 -1.73 -2.96 -11.16
N ILE A 104 -2.48 -2.25 -10.32
CA ILE A 104 -2.76 -2.63 -8.95
C ILE A 104 -4.24 -3.01 -8.87
N ALA A 105 -4.52 -4.30 -8.66
CA ALA A 105 -5.88 -4.76 -8.41
C ALA A 105 -6.39 -4.20 -7.08
N LEU A 106 -7.60 -3.65 -7.11
CA LEU A 106 -8.32 -3.11 -5.97
C LEU A 106 -9.38 -4.09 -5.46
N PRO A 107 -9.75 -4.01 -4.16
CA PRO A 107 -10.87 -4.76 -3.62
C PRO A 107 -12.17 -4.37 -4.32
N GLY A 108 -12.93 -5.37 -4.77
CA GLY A 108 -14.23 -5.24 -5.41
C GLY A 108 -15.29 -6.09 -4.71
N PRO A 109 -16.58 -5.89 -5.04
CA PRO A 109 -17.67 -6.62 -4.42
C PRO A 109 -17.65 -8.11 -4.82
N GLY A 110 -18.16 -8.97 -3.94
CA GLY A 110 -18.24 -10.42 -4.18
C GLY A 110 -16.91 -11.17 -4.13
N GLN A 111 -15.80 -10.49 -3.83
CA GLN A 111 -14.50 -11.14 -3.66
C GLN A 111 -14.43 -11.88 -2.32
N ARG A 112 -14.01 -13.15 -2.36
CA ARG A 112 -13.88 -14.00 -1.16
C ARG A 112 -12.76 -13.47 -0.24
N PRO A 113 -13.05 -13.21 1.06
CA PRO A 113 -12.02 -12.83 2.03
C PRO A 113 -10.86 -13.84 2.04
N GLY A 114 -9.64 -13.37 2.21
CA GLY A 114 -8.44 -14.23 2.29
C GLY A 114 -7.92 -14.78 0.97
N LEU A 115 -8.68 -14.75 -0.13
CA LEU A 115 -8.22 -15.16 -1.46
C LEU A 115 -7.84 -13.98 -2.36
N PHE A 116 -8.53 -12.86 -2.17
CA PHE A 116 -8.34 -11.63 -2.93
C PHE A 116 -7.73 -10.52 -2.09
N ARG A 117 -7.29 -9.46 -2.77
CA ARG A 117 -6.79 -8.27 -2.10
C ARG A 117 -7.93 -7.64 -1.29
N ALA A 118 -7.61 -7.19 -0.09
CA ALA A 118 -8.55 -6.52 0.78
C ALA A 118 -7.91 -5.24 1.34
N TRP A 119 -8.74 -4.36 1.90
CA TRP A 119 -8.23 -3.19 2.59
C TRP A 119 -7.81 -3.55 4.01
N VAL A 120 -6.57 -3.27 4.35
CA VAL A 120 -6.10 -3.12 5.74
C VAL A 120 -6.52 -1.75 6.28
N GLN A 121 -6.48 -0.75 5.41
CA GLN A 121 -7.02 0.58 5.67
C GLN A 121 -7.69 1.05 4.38
N PRO A 122 -9.03 1.16 4.35
CA PRO A 122 -9.73 1.58 3.13
C PRO A 122 -9.50 3.07 2.86
N PRO A 123 -9.52 3.49 1.59
CA PRO A 123 -9.60 4.91 1.26
C PRO A 123 -10.95 5.46 1.73
N ARG A 124 -10.96 6.71 2.19
CA ARG A 124 -12.18 7.43 2.62
C ARG A 124 -12.39 8.72 1.81
N ASP A 125 -11.30 9.29 1.33
CA ASP A 125 -11.21 10.53 0.58
C ASP A 125 -9.99 10.45 -0.37
N ALA A 126 -9.63 11.57 -0.99
CA ALA A 126 -8.51 11.68 -1.91
C ALA A 126 -7.12 11.61 -1.23
N TYR A 127 -7.04 11.59 0.10
CA TYR A 127 -5.77 11.62 0.81
C TYR A 127 -4.95 10.35 0.55
N ARG A 128 -3.69 10.58 0.19
CA ARG A 128 -2.64 9.57 0.11
C ARG A 128 -1.39 10.16 0.75
N PRO A 129 -0.71 9.43 1.66
CA PRO A 129 0.52 9.94 2.23
C PRO A 129 1.55 10.18 1.12
N PRO A 130 2.42 11.19 1.27
CA PRO A 130 3.62 11.28 0.48
C PRO A 130 4.45 10.00 0.62
N GLY A 131 5.00 9.49 -0.47
CA GLY A 131 5.79 8.26 -0.43
C GLY A 131 7.01 8.38 0.48
N ARG A 132 7.58 9.59 0.63
CA ARG A 132 8.67 9.87 1.58
C ARG A 132 8.31 9.53 3.03
N VAL A 133 7.05 9.76 3.44
CA VAL A 133 6.58 9.43 4.81
C VAL A 133 6.62 7.92 5.03
N VAL A 134 6.26 7.13 4.01
CA VAL A 134 6.32 5.67 4.07
C VAL A 134 7.77 5.18 4.09
N VAL A 135 8.67 5.80 3.31
CA VAL A 135 10.10 5.49 3.31
C VAL A 135 10.75 5.81 4.67
N GLU A 136 10.46 6.97 5.24
CA GLU A 136 10.92 7.36 6.58
C GLU A 136 10.44 6.38 7.64
N ALA A 137 9.17 5.96 7.57
CA ALA A 137 8.63 4.95 8.46
C ALA A 137 9.35 3.61 8.35
N ILE A 138 9.63 3.14 7.12
CA ILE A 138 10.39 1.90 6.89
C ILE A 138 11.77 2.00 7.54
N ARG A 139 12.49 3.12 7.34
CA ARG A 139 13.80 3.39 7.94
C ARG A 139 13.72 3.40 9.47
N GLY A 140 12.71 4.08 10.03
CA GLY A 140 12.46 4.14 11.47
C GLY A 140 12.23 2.75 12.09
N CYS A 141 11.38 1.92 11.47
CA CYS A 141 11.14 0.55 11.88
C CYS A 141 12.41 -0.32 11.78
N ALA A 142 13.19 -0.18 10.70
CA ALA A 142 14.44 -0.91 10.53
C ALA A 142 15.47 -0.55 11.61
N ALA A 143 15.62 0.74 11.92
CA ALA A 143 16.49 1.22 12.98
C ALA A 143 16.06 0.70 14.36
N LYS A 144 14.75 0.71 14.66
CA LYS A 144 14.20 0.13 15.90
C LYS A 144 14.55 -1.35 16.04
N ARG A 145 14.33 -2.14 14.98
CA ARG A 145 14.66 -3.59 14.97
C ARG A 145 16.17 -3.83 15.13
N ALA A 146 17.02 -3.02 14.52
CA ALA A 146 18.46 -3.12 14.68
C ALA A 146 18.90 -2.85 16.13
N ARG A 147 18.33 -1.83 16.79
CA ARG A 147 18.59 -1.55 18.21
C ARG A 147 18.14 -2.70 19.11
N GLN A 148 16.94 -3.24 18.89
CA GLN A 148 16.41 -4.37 19.65
C GLN A 148 17.31 -5.62 19.54
N ARG A 149 17.77 -5.96 18.33
CA ARG A 149 18.69 -7.10 18.13
C ARG A 149 20.02 -6.93 18.85
N ARG A 150 20.57 -5.71 18.87
CA ARG A 150 21.81 -5.41 19.61
C ARG A 150 21.60 -5.55 21.12
N ALA A 151 20.50 -5.03 21.65
CA ALA A 151 20.19 -5.15 23.08
C ALA A 151 20.07 -6.62 23.51
N VAL A 152 19.44 -7.48 22.71
CA VAL A 152 19.34 -8.92 22.99
C VAL A 152 20.70 -9.64 22.89
N ALA A 153 21.58 -9.21 21.98
CA ALA A 153 22.91 -9.80 21.85
C ALA A 153 23.90 -9.39 22.96
N HIS A 154 23.57 -8.35 23.74
CA HIS A 154 24.36 -7.84 24.85
C HIS A 154 23.72 -8.12 26.23
N ALA A 155 22.62 -8.87 26.25
CA ALA A 155 21.94 -9.35 27.46
C ALA A 155 22.29 -10.83 27.69
#